data_AF-A0A8S9W8N3-F1
#
_entry.id   AF-A0A8S9W8N3-F1
#
_cell.length_a   1.000
_cell.length_b   1.000
_cell.length_c   1.000
_cell.angle_alpha   90.00
_cell.angle_beta   90.00
_cell.angle_gamma   90.00
#
_symmetry.space_group_name_H-M   'P 1'
#
loop_
_entity.id
_entity.type
_entity.pdbx_description
1 polymer ?
#
loop_
_entity_poly.entity_id
_entity_poly.type
_entity_poly.pdbx_seq_one_letter_code
_entity_poly.pdbx_strand_id
1 'polypeptide(L)'
;MKPMKSGFESIRNYLGSKKEKGRRKIALLVDGPNMLRKEFQTNLEEIRDVLKDYGSIKIGRVFLNQYASDKLVEAIETQGFEPIICTSDVDVRLAVEGMELVFSPVIDTIALVTRDADFKPLLSKANEHGKETILFGAEPGLSVALKNSADYVIILKEGIMEHEYNSRDLKESGTEDFSEVPLPGEGQVKL
;
A
#
# COMPACT_ATOMS: atom_id res chain seq x y z
N MET A 1 -25.56 13.91 -14.87
CA MET A 1 -24.18 13.38 -14.84
C MET A 1 -24.20 11.86 -14.81
N LYS A 2 -23.23 11.18 -15.41
CA LYS A 2 -22.90 9.79 -15.02
C LYS A 2 -22.19 9.82 -13.66
N PRO A 3 -22.43 8.87 -12.73
CA PRO A 3 -21.70 8.84 -11.47
C PRO A 3 -20.20 8.63 -11.76
N MET A 4 -19.35 9.40 -11.08
CA MET A 4 -17.90 9.19 -11.13
C MET A 4 -17.59 7.84 -10.49
N LYS A 5 -16.95 6.93 -11.24
CA LYS A 5 -16.46 5.68 -10.66
C LYS A 5 -15.38 6.02 -9.64
N SER A 6 -15.55 5.56 -8.41
CA SER A 6 -14.56 5.73 -7.35
C SER A 6 -13.26 5.02 -7.74
N GLY A 7 -12.11 5.68 -7.56
CA GLY A 7 -10.79 5.11 -7.89
C GLY A 7 -10.48 3.79 -7.18
N PHE A 8 -11.12 3.57 -6.03
CA PHE A 8 -11.15 2.27 -5.32
C PHE A 8 -11.55 1.11 -6.22
N GLU A 9 -12.55 1.28 -7.09
CA GLU A 9 -13.03 0.22 -7.97
C GLU A 9 -12.00 -0.08 -9.07
N SER A 10 -11.29 0.93 -9.57
CA SER A 10 -10.18 0.76 -10.53
C SER A 10 -8.98 0.05 -9.91
N ILE A 11 -8.59 0.39 -8.67
CA ILE A 11 -7.51 -0.28 -7.95
C ILE A 11 -7.92 -1.72 -7.58
N ARG A 12 -9.14 -1.92 -7.05
CA ARG A 12 -9.68 -3.27 -6.81
C ARG A 12 -9.71 -4.12 -8.09
N ASN A 13 -10.03 -3.53 -9.24
CA ASN A 13 -10.02 -4.24 -10.52
C ASN A 13 -8.59 -4.50 -11.06
N TYR A 14 -7.64 -3.60 -10.86
CA TYR A 14 -6.24 -3.76 -11.28
C TYR A 14 -5.45 -4.75 -10.38
N LEU A 15 -5.59 -4.63 -9.06
CA LEU A 15 -5.04 -5.62 -8.12
C LEU A 15 -5.77 -6.96 -8.25
N GLY A 16 -7.08 -6.92 -8.52
CA GLY A 16 -7.90 -8.09 -8.81
C GLY A 16 -7.56 -8.81 -10.12
N SER A 17 -7.04 -8.12 -11.14
CA SER A 17 -6.60 -8.73 -12.40
C SER A 17 -5.20 -9.36 -12.31
N LYS A 18 -4.32 -8.86 -11.43
CA LYS A 18 -3.04 -9.51 -11.08
C LYS A 18 -3.18 -10.86 -10.32
N LYS A 19 -4.40 -11.35 -10.06
CA LYS A 19 -4.71 -12.61 -9.34
C LYS A 19 -4.00 -13.86 -9.88
N GLU A 20 -3.62 -13.88 -11.15
CA GLU A 20 -3.03 -15.07 -11.81
C GLU A 20 -1.70 -15.53 -11.21
N LYS A 21 -0.97 -14.68 -10.47
CA LYS A 21 0.28 -15.07 -9.76
C LYS A 21 0.06 -15.60 -8.33
N GLY A 22 -1.18 -15.84 -7.92
CA GLY A 22 -1.53 -16.26 -6.56
C GLY A 22 -1.56 -15.09 -5.57
N ARG A 23 -2.13 -15.32 -4.37
CA ARG A 23 -2.23 -14.27 -3.32
C ARG A 23 -0.82 -13.87 -2.84
N ARG A 24 -0.44 -12.61 -3.11
CA ARG A 24 0.82 -12.01 -2.66
C ARG A 24 0.96 -12.16 -1.14
N LYS A 25 2.13 -12.58 -0.68
CA LYS A 25 2.47 -12.73 0.74
C LYS A 25 3.04 -11.42 1.25
N ILE A 26 2.29 -10.73 2.10
CA ILE A 26 2.57 -9.35 2.49
C ILE A 26 3.19 -9.33 3.89
N ALA A 27 4.28 -8.59 4.05
CA ALA A 27 4.75 -8.11 5.34
C ALA A 27 4.22 -6.68 5.54
N LEU A 28 3.39 -6.46 6.55
CA LEU A 28 2.92 -5.14 6.98
C LEU A 28 3.75 -4.66 8.18
N LEU A 29 4.30 -3.45 8.07
CA LEU A 29 5.10 -2.79 9.09
C LEU A 29 4.48 -1.41 9.38
N VAL A 30 4.02 -1.21 10.61
CA VAL A 30 3.36 0.03 11.03
C VAL A 30 4.23 0.79 12.03
N ASP A 31 4.55 2.02 11.67
CA ASP A 31 5.15 3.02 12.55
C ASP A 31 4.08 3.58 13.49
N GLY A 32 3.98 2.97 14.68
CA GLY A 32 3.01 3.36 15.69
C GLY A 32 3.16 4.81 16.17
N PRO A 33 4.37 5.27 16.57
CA PRO A 33 4.60 6.64 17.03
C PRO A 33 4.18 7.73 16.04
N ASN A 34 4.34 7.53 14.72
CA ASN A 34 4.01 8.56 13.74
C ASN A 34 2.60 8.43 13.14
N MET A 35 1.98 7.24 13.19
CA MET A 35 0.66 6.99 12.57
C MET A 35 -0.49 6.87 13.56
N LEU A 36 -0.29 6.28 14.75
CA LEU A 36 -1.37 6.01 15.71
C LEU A 36 -1.70 7.20 16.64
N ARG A 37 -1.25 8.41 16.30
CA ARG A 37 -1.66 9.63 17.01
C ARG A 37 -3.07 10.02 16.59
N LYS A 38 -3.85 10.56 17.53
CA LYS A 38 -5.25 10.95 17.33
C LYS A 38 -5.48 11.89 16.14
N GLU A 39 -4.48 12.73 15.82
CA GLU A 39 -4.49 13.69 14.71
C GLU A 39 -4.50 13.02 13.32
N PHE A 40 -4.03 11.77 13.20
CA PHE A 40 -3.89 11.07 11.90
C PHE A 40 -4.88 9.90 11.73
N GLN A 41 -5.74 9.67 12.73
CA GLN A 41 -6.89 8.75 12.73
C GLN A 41 -6.65 7.41 11.99
N THR A 42 -5.44 6.85 12.08
CA THR A 42 -5.05 5.72 11.23
C THR A 42 -5.80 4.46 11.62
N ASN A 43 -6.69 4.01 10.73
CA ASN A 43 -7.50 2.82 10.95
C ASN A 43 -6.78 1.56 10.46
N LEU A 44 -6.28 0.76 11.40
CA LEU A 44 -5.62 -0.52 11.13
C LEU A 44 -6.55 -1.53 10.45
N GLU A 45 -7.86 -1.46 10.69
CA GLU A 45 -8.87 -2.31 10.05
C GLU A 45 -8.99 -2.03 8.54
N GLU A 46 -8.99 -0.76 8.15
CA GLU A 46 -9.06 -0.35 6.74
C GLU A 46 -7.79 -0.78 5.97
N ILE A 47 -6.61 -0.56 6.56
CA ILE A 47 -5.33 -1.01 5.99
C ILE A 47 -5.35 -2.53 5.78
N ARG A 48 -5.78 -3.27 6.81
CA ARG A 48 -5.91 -4.74 6.75
C ARG A 48 -6.81 -5.17 5.61
N ASP A 49 -7.96 -4.51 5.42
CA ASP A 49 -8.98 -4.94 4.47
C ASP A 49 -8.60 -4.57 3.02
N VAL A 50 -7.92 -3.43 2.80
CA VAL A 50 -7.25 -3.12 1.53
C VAL A 50 -6.21 -4.19 1.16
N LEU A 51 -5.40 -4.62 2.13
CA LEU A 51 -4.37 -5.66 1.90
C LEU A 51 -4.94 -7.08 1.74
N LYS A 52 -6.13 -7.37 2.28
CA LYS A 52 -6.85 -8.64 2.03
C LYS A 52 -7.29 -8.77 0.57
N ASP A 53 -7.71 -7.69 -0.07
CA ASP A 53 -8.10 -7.69 -1.49
C ASP A 53 -6.88 -7.90 -2.40
N TYR A 54 -5.73 -7.33 -2.03
CA TYR A 54 -4.47 -7.45 -2.76
C TYR A 54 -3.75 -8.79 -2.56
N GLY A 55 -3.81 -9.38 -1.36
CA GLY A 55 -3.04 -10.60 -1.07
C GLY A 55 -3.39 -11.27 0.26
N SER A 56 -2.37 -11.61 1.04
CA SER A 56 -2.49 -12.17 2.38
C SER A 56 -1.34 -11.67 3.25
N ILE A 57 -1.69 -10.92 4.28
CA ILE A 57 -0.76 -10.54 5.35
C ILE A 57 -0.24 -11.83 6.00
N LYS A 58 1.07 -12.04 5.94
CA LYS A 58 1.77 -13.17 6.58
C LYS A 58 2.44 -12.74 7.88
N ILE A 59 2.92 -11.50 7.89
CA ILE A 59 3.52 -10.84 9.04
C ILE A 59 2.89 -9.45 9.07
N GLY A 60 2.34 -9.05 10.20
CA GLY A 60 1.73 -7.74 10.37
C GLY A 60 2.09 -7.21 11.73
N ARG A 61 3.04 -6.27 11.77
CA ARG A 61 3.66 -5.77 13.00
C ARG A 61 3.42 -4.30 13.18
N VAL A 62 3.11 -3.91 14.41
CA VAL A 62 2.95 -2.52 14.82
C VAL A 62 4.02 -2.18 15.83
N PHE A 63 4.97 -1.33 15.45
CA PHE A 63 6.07 -0.95 16.30
C PHE A 63 5.62 0.19 17.22
N LEU A 64 5.84 0.02 18.52
CA LEU A 64 5.39 0.92 19.57
C LEU A 64 6.57 1.29 20.47
N ASN A 65 6.54 2.48 21.06
CA ASN A 65 7.47 2.80 22.15
C ASN A 65 7.07 2.07 23.45
N GLN A 66 8.02 1.95 24.38
CA GLN A 66 7.83 1.30 25.68
C GLN A 66 6.76 1.91 26.61
N TYR A 67 6.16 3.05 26.25
CA TYR A 67 5.11 3.72 27.03
C TYR A 67 3.71 3.54 26.40
N ALA A 68 3.58 2.66 25.40
CA ALA A 68 2.28 2.31 24.85
C ALA A 68 1.38 1.68 25.93
N SER A 69 0.15 2.19 26.06
CA SER A 69 -0.82 1.67 27.03
C SER A 69 -1.35 0.30 26.62
N ASP A 70 -1.63 -0.57 27.60
CA ASP A 70 -2.18 -1.92 27.39
C ASP A 70 -3.40 -1.94 26.45
N LYS A 71 -4.29 -0.94 26.54
CA LYS A 71 -5.47 -0.80 25.65
C LYS A 71 -5.13 -0.62 24.17
N LEU A 72 -3.97 -0.02 23.86
CA LEU A 72 -3.49 0.13 22.48
C LEU A 72 -2.92 -1.19 21.97
N VAL A 73 -2.19 -1.92 22.83
CA VAL A 73 -1.67 -3.26 22.58
C VAL A 73 -2.82 -4.23 22.29
N GLU A 74 -3.82 -4.29 23.17
CA GLU A 74 -5.04 -5.09 23.04
C GLU A 74 -5.81 -4.76 21.74
N ALA A 75 -5.93 -3.48 21.38
CA ALA A 75 -6.59 -3.06 20.15
C ALA A 75 -5.84 -3.52 18.88
N ILE A 76 -4.51 -3.53 18.91
CA ILE A 76 -3.65 -4.01 17.81
C ILE A 76 -3.79 -5.53 17.65
N GLU A 77 -3.73 -6.27 18.75
CA GLU A 77 -3.91 -7.73 18.77
C GLU A 77 -5.32 -8.12 18.28
N THR A 78 -6.35 -7.41 18.73
CA THR A 78 -7.75 -7.61 18.31
C THR A 78 -7.94 -7.45 16.80
N GLN A 79 -7.17 -6.56 16.16
CA GLN A 79 -7.21 -6.37 14.70
C GLN A 79 -6.43 -7.43 13.92
N GLY A 80 -5.69 -8.31 14.60
CA GLY A 80 -4.92 -9.41 14.03
C GLY A 80 -3.44 -9.09 13.76
N PHE A 81 -2.88 -8.14 14.50
CA PHE A 81 -1.49 -7.68 14.34
C PHE A 81 -0.63 -7.91 15.59
N GLU A 82 0.67 -8.05 15.40
CA GLU A 82 1.68 -8.27 16.45
C GLU A 82 2.22 -6.91 16.95
N PRO A 83 1.96 -6.50 18.21
CA PRO A 83 2.55 -5.30 18.79
C PRO A 83 4.00 -5.54 19.19
N ILE A 84 4.93 -4.77 18.61
CA ILE A 84 6.37 -4.82 18.92
C ILE A 84 6.74 -3.66 19.83
N ILE A 85 6.88 -3.93 21.13
CA ILE A 85 7.30 -2.93 22.12
C ILE A 85 8.82 -2.69 22.01
N CYS A 86 9.20 -1.45 21.70
CA CYS A 86 10.58 -1.02 21.54
C CYS A 86 11.04 -0.22 22.77
N THR A 87 12.08 -0.72 23.43
CA THR A 87 12.82 -0.01 24.49
C THR A 87 13.91 0.91 23.93
N SER A 88 14.31 0.68 22.69
CA SER A 88 15.18 1.54 21.89
C SER A 88 14.35 2.43 20.97
N ASP A 89 15.05 3.21 20.14
CA ASP A 89 14.49 3.86 18.95
C ASP A 89 13.62 2.88 18.14
N VAL A 90 12.41 3.33 17.80
CA VAL A 90 11.39 2.57 17.06
C VAL A 90 11.75 2.46 15.59
N ASP A 91 12.31 3.52 15.01
CA ASP A 91 12.58 3.63 13.59
C ASP A 91 13.75 2.73 13.21
N VAL A 92 14.77 2.67 14.08
CA VAL A 92 15.87 1.69 13.98
C VAL A 92 15.33 0.26 14.06
N ARG A 93 14.42 -0.05 14.99
CA ARG A 93 13.88 -1.41 15.13
C ARG A 93 13.03 -1.80 13.91
N LEU A 94 12.18 -0.89 13.42
CA LEU A 94 11.37 -1.08 12.22
C LEU A 94 12.26 -1.30 10.99
N ALA A 95 13.30 -0.49 10.81
CA ALA A 95 14.23 -0.61 9.69
C ALA A 95 14.98 -1.95 9.67
N VAL A 96 15.46 -2.43 10.82
CA VAL A 96 16.15 -3.72 10.95
C VAL A 96 15.21 -4.89 10.62
N GLU A 97 14.03 -4.93 11.25
CA GLU A 97 13.02 -5.98 11.02
C GLU A 97 12.49 -5.96 9.58
N GLY A 98 12.31 -4.76 9.02
CA GLY A 98 11.94 -4.60 7.62
C GLY A 98 13.00 -5.13 6.66
N MET A 99 14.29 -4.91 6.95
CA MET A 99 15.38 -5.41 6.11
C MET A 99 15.50 -6.93 6.17
N GLU A 100 15.23 -7.57 7.31
CA GLU A 100 15.12 -9.04 7.42
C GLU A 100 14.01 -9.57 6.50
N LEU A 101 12.85 -8.91 6.51
CA LEU A 101 11.69 -9.28 5.67
C LEU A 101 11.94 -9.05 4.17
N VAL A 102 12.78 -8.09 3.81
CA VAL A 102 13.27 -7.90 2.43
C VAL A 102 14.09 -9.10 1.94
N PHE A 103 14.82 -9.81 2.82
CA PHE A 103 15.51 -11.06 2.45
C PHE A 103 14.64 -12.32 2.57
N SER A 104 13.46 -12.24 3.19
CA SER A 104 12.60 -13.40 3.41
C SER A 104 12.07 -13.98 2.08
N PRO A 105 12.26 -15.29 1.79
CA PRO A 105 11.76 -15.92 0.57
C PRO A 105 10.25 -16.21 0.61
N VAL A 106 9.59 -16.00 1.76
CA VAL A 106 8.14 -16.19 1.94
C VAL A 106 7.35 -14.88 1.92
N ILE A 107 8.00 -13.75 1.66
CA ILE A 107 7.38 -12.43 1.52
C ILE A 107 7.58 -11.95 0.07
N ASP A 108 6.50 -11.52 -0.57
CA ASP A 108 6.50 -10.99 -1.94
C ASP A 108 6.40 -9.46 -1.97
N THR A 109 5.77 -8.88 -0.93
CA THR A 109 5.45 -7.45 -0.84
C THR A 109 5.81 -6.90 0.54
N ILE A 110 6.46 -5.73 0.58
CA ILE A 110 6.63 -4.92 1.80
C ILE A 110 5.58 -3.81 1.80
N ALA A 111 4.65 -3.87 2.75
CA ALA A 111 3.70 -2.80 3.04
C ALA A 111 4.19 -2.01 4.26
N LEU A 112 4.45 -0.72 4.08
CA LEU A 112 4.96 0.18 5.10
C LEU A 112 3.92 1.26 5.40
N VAL A 113 3.61 1.47 6.68
CA VAL A 113 2.67 2.50 7.15
C VAL A 113 3.46 3.52 7.96
N THR A 114 3.80 4.65 7.35
CA THR A 114 4.56 5.75 7.96
C THR A 114 4.40 7.04 7.16
N ARG A 115 4.84 8.16 7.72
CA ARG A 115 5.10 9.42 6.99
C ARG A 115 6.58 9.77 6.91
N ASP A 116 7.44 9.07 7.64
CA ASP A 116 8.84 9.46 7.78
C ASP A 116 9.64 9.17 6.49
N ALA A 117 10.34 10.21 6.03
CA ALA A 117 11.19 10.13 4.85
C ALA A 117 12.42 9.23 5.06
N ASP A 118 12.84 9.03 6.30
CA ASP A 118 14.04 8.25 6.65
C ASP A 118 13.88 6.74 6.37
N PHE A 119 12.66 6.25 6.13
CA PHE A 119 12.42 4.89 5.62
C PHE A 119 12.60 4.73 4.10
N LYS A 120 12.91 5.80 3.36
CA LYS A 120 13.22 5.72 1.92
C LYS A 120 14.29 4.66 1.58
N PRO A 121 15.40 4.49 2.31
CA PRO A 121 16.38 3.45 2.04
C PRO A 121 15.81 2.04 2.18
N LEU A 122 14.90 1.80 3.12
CA LEU A 122 14.23 0.50 3.28
C LEU A 122 13.37 0.15 2.06
N LEU A 123 12.55 1.09 1.58
CA LEU A 123 11.79 0.92 0.33
C LEU A 123 12.71 0.69 -0.87
N SER A 124 13.79 1.46 -0.98
CA SER A 124 14.78 1.31 -2.05
C SER A 124 15.41 -0.08 -2.05
N LYS A 125 15.81 -0.59 -0.87
CA LYS A 125 16.33 -1.94 -0.69
C LYS A 125 15.30 -3.02 -1.00
N ALA A 126 14.03 -2.82 -0.65
CA ALA A 126 12.95 -3.75 -1.00
C ALA A 126 12.82 -3.90 -2.53
N ASN A 127 12.81 -2.78 -3.26
CA ASN A 127 12.74 -2.76 -4.72
C ASN A 127 13.98 -3.41 -5.37
N GLU A 128 15.19 -3.12 -4.87
CA GLU A 128 16.44 -3.74 -5.34
C GLU A 128 16.43 -5.27 -5.21
N HIS A 129 15.74 -5.81 -4.21
CA HIS A 129 15.57 -7.25 -3.98
C HIS A 129 14.30 -7.83 -4.62
N GLY A 130 13.64 -7.08 -5.52
CA GLY A 130 12.48 -7.52 -6.28
C GLY A 130 11.20 -7.72 -5.46
N LYS A 131 11.12 -7.12 -4.26
CA LYS A 131 9.86 -7.01 -3.52
C LYS A 131 9.02 -5.89 -4.13
N GLU A 132 7.71 -6.11 -4.20
CA GLU A 132 6.76 -5.04 -4.53
C GLU A 132 6.52 -4.18 -3.27
N THR A 133 6.42 -2.87 -3.39
CA THR A 133 6.30 -1.95 -2.23
C THR A 133 4.97 -1.20 -2.20
N ILE A 134 4.35 -1.16 -1.03
CA ILE A 134 3.14 -0.38 -0.77
C ILE A 134 3.41 0.58 0.39
N LEU A 135 3.24 1.88 0.15
CA LEU A 135 3.32 2.91 1.17
C LEU A 135 1.91 3.38 1.53
N PHE A 136 1.54 3.20 2.80
CA PHE A 136 0.41 3.88 3.41
C PHE A 136 0.95 5.09 4.18
N GLY A 137 0.52 6.29 3.80
CA GLY A 137 0.85 7.50 4.54
C GLY A 137 -0.38 8.35 4.78
N ALA A 138 -0.23 9.39 5.59
CA ALA A 138 -1.28 10.38 5.84
C ALA A 138 -0.75 11.78 5.54
N GLU A 139 -1.64 12.73 5.27
CA GLU A 139 -1.30 14.14 5.10
C GLU A 139 -1.85 14.97 6.28
N PRO A 140 -1.21 16.10 6.65
CA PRO A 140 0.02 16.63 6.07
C PRO A 140 1.28 15.88 6.52
N GLY A 141 2.29 15.89 5.65
CA GLY A 141 3.67 15.54 6.00
C GLY A 141 4.26 14.35 5.24
N LEU A 142 3.54 13.74 4.30
CA LEU A 142 4.08 12.61 3.54
C LEU A 142 5.05 13.11 2.47
N SER A 143 6.35 12.83 2.65
CA SER A 143 7.36 13.38 1.75
C SER A 143 7.25 12.83 0.31
N VAL A 144 7.40 13.73 -0.67
CA VAL A 144 7.43 13.37 -2.11
C VAL A 144 8.55 12.36 -2.42
N ALA A 145 9.67 12.44 -1.69
CA ALA A 145 10.78 11.49 -1.85
C ALA A 145 10.41 10.06 -1.43
N LEU A 146 9.61 9.90 -0.38
CA LEU A 146 9.10 8.61 0.07
C LEU A 146 8.03 8.08 -0.90
N LYS A 147 7.05 8.91 -1.30
CA LYS A 147 6.05 8.59 -2.34
C LYS A 147 6.70 8.04 -3.61
N ASN A 148 7.74 8.73 -4.11
CA ASN A 148 8.45 8.37 -5.34
C ASN A 148 9.33 7.09 -5.26
N SER A 149 9.44 6.49 -4.06
CA SER A 149 10.26 5.30 -3.79
C SER A 149 9.43 4.03 -3.57
N ALA A 150 8.10 4.15 -3.49
CA ALA A 150 7.18 3.01 -3.46
C ALA A 150 6.57 2.77 -4.85
N ASP A 151 6.19 1.52 -5.13
CA ASP A 151 5.43 1.16 -6.33
C ASP A 151 3.98 1.67 -6.22
N TYR A 152 3.36 1.45 -5.06
CA TYR A 152 2.00 1.91 -4.75
C TYR A 152 1.98 2.86 -3.56
N VAL A 153 1.25 3.97 -3.70
CA VAL A 153 1.03 4.94 -2.62
C VAL A 153 -0.46 5.03 -2.30
N ILE A 154 -0.77 5.01 -1.01
CA ILE A 154 -2.12 5.01 -0.45
C ILE A 154 -2.19 6.11 0.60
N ILE A 155 -3.02 7.13 0.37
CA ILE A 155 -3.19 8.25 1.31
C ILE A 155 -4.41 7.99 2.18
N LEU A 156 -4.14 7.77 3.47
CA LEU A 156 -5.13 7.76 4.54
C LEU A 156 -5.62 9.21 4.75
N LYS A 157 -6.92 9.45 4.57
CA LYS A 157 -7.62 10.65 5.05
C LYS A 157 -8.82 10.23 5.89
N GLU A 158 -9.42 11.16 6.62
CA GLU A 158 -10.63 10.94 7.43
C GLU A 158 -11.75 10.24 6.62
N GLY A 159 -11.89 8.92 6.79
CA GLY A 159 -12.96 8.09 6.23
C GLY A 159 -12.96 7.88 4.69
N ILE A 160 -12.08 8.50 3.91
CA ILE A 160 -12.03 8.36 2.44
C ILE A 160 -10.59 8.44 1.94
N MET A 161 -10.07 7.38 1.32
CA MET A 161 -8.73 7.43 0.71
C MET A 161 -8.73 8.06 -0.69
N GLU A 162 -7.65 8.77 -1.00
CA GLU A 162 -7.32 9.26 -2.34
C GLU A 162 -5.97 8.66 -2.78
N HIS A 163 -5.76 8.57 -4.10
CA HIS A 163 -4.55 7.97 -4.68
C HIS A 163 -3.91 8.89 -5.72
N GLU A 164 -2.58 9.01 -5.66
CA GLU A 164 -1.74 9.63 -6.69
C GLU A 164 -1.03 8.51 -7.47
N TYR A 165 -1.13 8.50 -8.80
CA TYR A 165 -0.41 7.54 -9.65
C TYR A 165 1.02 8.03 -9.94
N ASN A 166 2.02 7.17 -9.76
CA ASN A 166 3.40 7.45 -10.16
C ASN A 166 3.59 7.06 -11.64
N SER A 167 4.02 8.00 -12.48
CA SER A 167 3.92 7.91 -13.95
C SER A 167 4.90 6.95 -14.66
N ARG A 168 5.43 5.94 -13.95
CA ARG A 168 6.51 5.07 -14.45
C ARG A 168 6.00 3.84 -15.23
N ASP A 169 4.81 3.33 -14.93
CA ASP A 169 4.28 2.09 -15.50
C ASP A 169 3.75 2.20 -16.95
N LEU A 170 3.69 3.41 -17.51
CA LEU A 170 3.12 3.67 -18.84
C LEU A 170 4.10 3.50 -20.02
N LYS A 171 5.29 2.92 -19.80
CA LYS A 171 6.34 2.80 -20.84
C LYS A 171 6.63 1.39 -21.35
N GLU A 172 5.98 0.35 -20.82
CA GLU A 172 6.20 -1.05 -21.26
C GLU A 172 5.01 -1.71 -22.00
N SER A 173 3.92 -0.99 -22.28
CA SER A 173 2.97 -1.40 -23.31
C SER A 173 3.29 -0.68 -24.62
N GLY A 174 3.88 -1.42 -25.57
CA GLY A 174 4.37 -0.88 -26.83
C GLY A 174 3.30 -0.28 -27.75
N THR A 175 3.79 0.42 -28.77
CA THR A 175 3.03 1.00 -29.87
C THR A 175 2.09 0.00 -30.57
N GLU A 176 0.79 0.31 -30.62
CA GLU A 176 -0.07 -0.08 -31.73
C GLU A 176 -0.74 1.17 -32.30
N ASP A 177 -0.52 1.40 -33.59
CA ASP A 177 -1.07 2.51 -34.37
C ASP A 177 -2.45 2.11 -34.88
N PHE A 178 -3.48 2.88 -34.55
CA PHE A 178 -4.86 2.65 -34.95
C PHE A 178 -5.36 3.73 -35.94
N SER A 179 -4.53 4.10 -36.92
CA SER A 179 -5.05 4.60 -38.19
C SER A 179 -5.61 3.43 -39.01
N GLU A 180 -6.93 3.45 -39.26
CA GLU A 180 -7.77 2.49 -40.01
C GLU A 180 -8.63 1.50 -39.18
N VAL A 181 -9.86 1.92 -38.88
CA VAL A 181 -11.01 1.02 -38.70
C VAL A 181 -12.22 1.61 -39.46
N PRO A 182 -12.88 0.86 -40.37
CA PRO A 182 -13.91 1.42 -41.25
C PRO A 182 -15.30 1.55 -40.58
N LEU A 183 -16.12 2.48 -41.09
CA LEU A 183 -17.50 2.71 -40.65
C LEU A 183 -18.43 1.55 -41.10
N PRO A 184 -19.26 0.98 -40.21
CA PRO A 184 -20.17 -0.10 -40.57
C PRO A 184 -21.45 0.40 -41.26
N GLY A 185 -21.56 0.10 -42.57
CA GLY A 185 -22.69 -0.56 -43.22
C GLY A 185 -24.12 0.00 -43.07
N GLU A 186 -24.69 0.42 -44.20
CA GLU A 186 -26.13 0.76 -44.34
C GLU A 186 -27.06 -0.44 -44.10
N GLY A 187 -28.26 -0.17 -43.54
CA GLY A 187 -29.34 -1.16 -43.34
C GLY A 187 -30.72 -0.63 -43.75
N GLN A 188 -31.20 -1.07 -44.91
CA GLN A 188 -32.44 -0.64 -45.60
C GLN A 188 -33.38 -1.86 -45.83
N VAL A 189 -34.72 -1.82 -45.82
CA VAL A 189 -35.79 -0.80 -45.63
C VAL A 189 -37.04 -1.53 -45.03
N LYS A 190 -38.05 -0.79 -44.52
CA LYS A 190 -39.54 -1.04 -44.55
C LYS A 190 -40.24 -0.85 -43.19
N LEU A 191 -41.40 -0.21 -43.07
CA LEU A 191 -42.26 0.52 -44.05
C LEU A 191 -42.80 1.78 -43.36
#